data_AF-A0A938X2C5-F1
#
_entry.id   AF-A0A938X2C5-F1
#
_cell.length_a   1.000
_cell.length_b   1.000
_cell.length_c   1.000
_cell.angle_alpha   90.00
_cell.angle_beta   90.00
_cell.angle_gamma   90.00
#
_symmetry.space_group_name_H-M   'P 1'
#
loop_
_entity.id
_entity.type
_entity.pdbx_description
1 polymer ?
#
loop_
_entity_poly.entity_id
_entity_poly.type
_entity_poly.pdbx_seq_one_letter_code
_entity_poly.pdbx_strand_id
1 'polypeptide(L)'
;MAVKEGYDVLRLIEHGQVCYISSEYVAGKPLAVWLKYHPRLPKEQLIGWILCMARQLEMLHKCKNHPCCRYVNPYSMIISEEGGLYLADMQAGSNEDLLRLMRRKSIREHFLPPEEPYYRKASVALDAYGLGRTIQYLLAMSEPDPPLGRRETAKLQKLISRCLKLSSGKPIQSISEIRKYIPVYQETQKRAIQKGRKILVAAALLTALGALGRWGISGIRDGDARALAAGEEVGEGSGENVNEAETSGEIKADGDKEKDRKETEKERIRLALAYFLEIGDYQKVQETLEPVLQTSRTAEELSAVAEAFLSPDTFAEEETETTQKDTETSWEAWKHHLEQLEELASEGGWNEEEEVAFWRCLIRGYQLSDEDEAAKEVIRLGESCLEQDVLEEAAEQEVRADMAGAYERTGEEETAAEWYARLLEQAEEKEERKEYFTKAAALYEQCGRTDLALELCAQGIKEFPQERALQIQHIRLLCQDPSVDRGICAQTIREYLSRDNTLADSEEFQKLQKEYGIKVEGEEVWVGE
;
A
#
# COMPACT_ATOMS: atom_id res chain seq x y z
N MET A 1 -18.95 -9.71 -17.92
CA MET A 1 -18.58 -10.57 -19.08
C MET A 1 -18.93 -12.00 -18.70
N ALA A 2 -19.24 -12.89 -19.64
CA ALA A 2 -19.46 -14.31 -19.33
C ALA A 2 -18.18 -14.92 -18.73
N VAL A 3 -18.32 -15.80 -17.74
CA VAL A 3 -17.17 -16.46 -17.09
C VAL A 3 -16.58 -17.46 -18.07
N LYS A 4 -15.39 -17.16 -18.60
CA LYS A 4 -14.64 -18.11 -19.43
C LYS A 4 -13.92 -19.09 -18.52
N GLU A 5 -14.13 -20.39 -18.73
CA GLU A 5 -13.59 -21.45 -17.87
C GLU A 5 -12.06 -21.65 -18.04
N GLY A 6 -11.49 -21.20 -19.16
CA GLY A 6 -10.06 -21.36 -19.45
C GLY A 6 -9.60 -20.70 -20.74
N TYR A 7 -8.31 -20.84 -21.02
CA TYR A 7 -7.60 -20.15 -22.12
C TYR A 7 -6.64 -21.11 -22.81
N ASP A 8 -6.46 -20.94 -24.13
CA ASP A 8 -5.31 -21.55 -24.81
C ASP A 8 -4.04 -20.79 -24.40
N VAL A 9 -3.02 -21.52 -23.96
CA VAL A 9 -1.74 -20.99 -23.48
C VAL A 9 -0.57 -21.58 -24.25
N LEU A 10 0.55 -20.85 -24.27
CA LEU A 10 1.78 -21.23 -24.94
C LEU A 10 2.55 -22.25 -24.07
N ARG A 11 2.53 -23.50 -24.51
CA ARG A 11 3.40 -24.55 -24.00
C ARG A 11 4.76 -24.48 -24.70
N LEU A 12 5.77 -24.01 -23.96
CA LEU A 12 7.13 -23.83 -24.45
C LEU A 12 8.00 -25.02 -24.03
N ILE A 13 8.69 -25.64 -24.99
CA ILE A 13 9.50 -26.86 -24.77
C ILE A 13 10.95 -26.57 -25.19
N GLU A 14 11.90 -26.63 -24.25
CA GLU A 14 13.34 -26.49 -24.53
C GLU A 14 13.95 -27.86 -24.87
N HIS A 15 14.65 -27.95 -26.00
CA HIS A 15 15.35 -29.16 -26.44
C HIS A 15 16.75 -28.80 -26.94
N GLY A 16 17.71 -28.76 -26.01
CA GLY A 16 19.06 -28.29 -26.29
C GLY A 16 19.10 -26.76 -26.40
N GLN A 17 19.52 -26.21 -27.54
CA GLN A 17 19.56 -24.77 -27.79
C GLN A 17 18.31 -24.22 -28.51
N VAL A 18 17.34 -25.07 -28.85
CA VAL A 18 16.14 -24.69 -29.59
C VAL A 18 14.91 -24.84 -28.70
N CYS A 19 14.02 -23.85 -28.75
CA CYS A 19 12.71 -23.92 -28.12
C CYS A 19 11.61 -24.13 -29.17
N TYR A 20 10.59 -24.91 -28.79
CA TYR A 20 9.39 -25.17 -29.59
C TYR A 20 8.17 -24.57 -28.88
N ILE A 21 7.20 -24.13 -29.68
CA ILE A 21 5.90 -23.62 -29.21
C ILE A 21 4.83 -24.62 -29.62
N SER A 22 3.96 -24.94 -28.67
CA SER A 22 2.67 -25.58 -28.89
C SER A 22 1.61 -24.82 -28.09
N SER A 23 0.34 -24.98 -28.45
CA SER A 23 -0.77 -24.38 -27.70
C SER A 23 -1.51 -25.48 -26.95
N GLU A 24 -1.86 -25.25 -25.69
CA GLU A 24 -2.66 -26.18 -24.88
C GLU A 24 -3.74 -25.42 -24.11
N TYR A 25 -4.89 -26.04 -23.88
CA TYR A 25 -5.99 -25.43 -23.12
C TYR A 25 -5.76 -25.62 -21.62
N VAL A 26 -5.87 -24.54 -20.86
CA VAL A 26 -5.72 -24.52 -19.41
C VAL A 26 -6.92 -23.84 -18.75
N ALA A 27 -7.60 -24.55 -17.85
CA ALA A 27 -8.61 -23.98 -16.97
C ALA A 27 -7.94 -23.00 -15.99
N GLY A 28 -8.49 -21.79 -15.86
CA GLY A 28 -7.82 -20.72 -15.13
C GLY A 28 -8.28 -19.30 -15.47
N LYS A 29 -7.65 -18.31 -14.84
CA LYS A 29 -8.00 -16.89 -14.92
C LYS A 29 -6.78 -16.03 -15.27
N PRO A 30 -6.94 -14.88 -15.95
CA PRO A 30 -5.84 -13.93 -16.12
C PRO A 30 -5.31 -13.44 -14.77
N LEU A 31 -4.00 -13.20 -14.64
CA LEU A 31 -3.34 -12.78 -13.40
C LEU A 31 -3.99 -11.53 -12.77
N ALA A 32 -4.38 -10.54 -13.59
CA ALA A 32 -5.14 -9.37 -13.14
C ALA A 32 -6.46 -9.73 -12.43
N VAL A 33 -7.17 -10.72 -12.97
CA VAL A 33 -8.45 -11.20 -12.42
C VAL A 33 -8.22 -12.10 -11.21
N TRP A 34 -7.14 -12.89 -11.22
CA TRP A 34 -6.81 -13.81 -10.13
C TRP A 34 -6.41 -13.04 -8.87
N LEU A 35 -5.53 -12.04 -9.00
CA LEU A 35 -5.04 -11.22 -7.88
C LEU A 35 -6.17 -10.42 -7.19
N LYS A 36 -7.18 -9.93 -7.93
CA LYS A 36 -8.34 -9.23 -7.34
C LYS A 36 -9.05 -10.04 -6.23
N TYR A 37 -9.00 -11.38 -6.29
CA TYR A 37 -9.63 -12.25 -5.29
C TYR A 37 -8.64 -12.95 -4.36
N HIS A 38 -7.33 -12.75 -4.57
CA HIS A 38 -6.25 -13.42 -3.84
C HIS A 38 -5.04 -12.48 -3.69
N PRO A 39 -5.18 -11.34 -3.00
CA PRO A 39 -4.07 -10.40 -2.82
C PRO A 39 -2.97 -11.04 -1.97
N ARG A 40 -3.32 -11.74 -0.89
CA ARG A 40 -2.37 -12.48 -0.05
C ARG A 40 -1.80 -13.68 -0.79
N LEU A 41 -0.51 -13.61 -1.10
CA LEU A 41 0.19 -14.55 -1.95
C LEU A 41 1.46 -15.04 -1.24
N PRO A 42 1.73 -16.37 -1.15
CA PRO A 42 3.00 -16.85 -0.61
C PRO A 42 4.18 -16.21 -1.35
N LYS A 43 5.14 -15.64 -0.63
CA LYS A 43 6.28 -14.94 -1.24
C LYS A 43 7.07 -15.82 -2.21
N GLU A 44 7.15 -17.11 -1.91
CA GLU A 44 7.73 -18.15 -2.76
C GLU A 44 7.01 -18.23 -4.12
N GLN A 45 5.67 -18.15 -4.09
CA GLN A 45 4.81 -18.16 -5.27
C GLN A 45 4.98 -16.87 -6.09
N LEU A 46 5.03 -15.71 -5.44
CA LEU A 46 5.30 -14.42 -6.09
C LEU A 46 6.64 -14.41 -6.83
N ILE A 47 7.72 -14.79 -6.15
CA ILE A 47 9.06 -14.88 -6.73
C ILE A 47 9.09 -15.97 -7.82
N GLY A 48 8.38 -17.08 -7.61
CA GLY A 48 8.18 -18.16 -8.57
C GLY A 48 7.52 -17.69 -9.86
N TRP A 49 6.46 -16.88 -9.77
CA TRP A 49 5.77 -16.28 -10.91
C TRP A 49 6.64 -15.28 -11.67
N ILE A 50 7.37 -14.39 -10.98
CA ILE A 50 8.34 -13.48 -11.59
C ILE A 50 9.41 -14.26 -12.37
N LEU A 51 9.92 -15.35 -11.79
CA LEU A 51 10.87 -16.24 -12.44
C LEU A 51 10.25 -17.01 -13.62
N CYS A 52 8.98 -17.42 -13.51
CA CYS A 52 8.25 -18.12 -14.55
C CYS A 52 8.01 -17.24 -15.79
N MET A 53 7.51 -16.00 -15.58
CA MET A 53 7.33 -15.00 -16.64
C MET A 53 8.63 -14.74 -17.40
N ALA A 54 9.73 -14.50 -16.69
CA ALA A 54 11.03 -14.27 -17.30
C ALA A 54 11.54 -15.49 -18.10
N ARG A 55 11.37 -16.71 -17.58
CA ARG A 55 11.76 -17.95 -18.28
C ARG A 55 10.94 -18.17 -19.55
N GLN A 56 9.62 -17.99 -19.49
CA GLN A 56 8.75 -18.18 -20.65
C GLN A 56 9.09 -17.18 -21.77
N LEU A 57 9.34 -15.91 -21.46
CA LEU A 57 9.80 -14.95 -22.45
C LEU A 57 11.19 -15.31 -23.01
N GLU A 58 12.14 -15.76 -22.18
CA GLU A 58 13.45 -16.25 -22.65
C GLU A 58 13.31 -17.43 -23.63
N MET A 59 12.44 -18.40 -23.32
CA MET A 59 12.15 -19.55 -24.19
C MET A 59 11.42 -19.14 -25.48
N LEU A 60 10.44 -18.22 -25.39
CA LEU A 60 9.72 -17.69 -26.53
C LEU A 60 10.67 -17.01 -27.53
N HIS A 61 11.60 -16.18 -27.03
CA HIS A 61 12.60 -15.48 -27.86
C HIS A 61 13.62 -16.43 -28.51
N LYS A 62 13.85 -17.62 -27.95
CA LYS A 62 14.67 -18.71 -28.53
C LYS A 62 13.92 -19.55 -29.58
N CYS A 63 12.60 -19.41 -29.70
CA CYS A 63 11.82 -20.18 -30.67
C CYS A 63 12.13 -19.75 -32.12
N LYS A 64 11.91 -20.66 -33.07
CA LYS A 64 12.11 -20.40 -34.51
C LYS A 64 11.33 -19.15 -34.94
N ASN A 65 11.98 -18.29 -35.73
CA ASN A 65 11.51 -16.96 -36.16
C ASN A 65 11.47 -15.87 -35.06
N HIS A 66 12.02 -16.13 -33.86
CA HIS A 66 12.15 -15.18 -32.74
C HIS A 66 10.85 -14.40 -32.43
N PRO A 67 9.72 -15.10 -32.17
CA PRO A 67 8.47 -14.44 -31.83
C PRO A 67 8.65 -13.63 -30.53
N CYS A 68 8.08 -12.44 -30.51
CA CYS A 68 7.94 -11.61 -29.31
C CYS A 68 6.46 -11.63 -28.89
N CYS A 69 6.20 -11.64 -27.58
CA CYS A 69 4.87 -11.75 -27.01
C CYS A 69 3.96 -10.55 -27.36
N ARG A 70 4.54 -9.35 -27.54
CA ARG A 70 3.86 -8.08 -27.91
C ARG A 70 2.95 -7.49 -26.83
N TYR A 71 2.43 -8.35 -25.96
CA TYR A 71 1.30 -8.09 -25.07
C TYR A 71 1.63 -8.47 -23.62
N VAL A 72 2.91 -8.41 -23.22
CA VAL A 72 3.37 -8.77 -21.87
C VAL A 72 2.74 -7.85 -20.83
N ASN A 73 1.63 -8.31 -20.23
CA ASN A 73 0.90 -7.63 -19.17
C ASN A 73 0.11 -8.65 -18.29
N PRO A 74 -0.50 -8.21 -17.18
CA PRO A 74 -1.27 -9.05 -16.26
C PRO A 74 -2.51 -9.76 -16.85
N TYR A 75 -3.00 -9.36 -18.02
CA TYR A 75 -4.09 -10.06 -18.71
C TYR A 75 -3.58 -11.17 -19.64
N SER A 76 -2.34 -11.05 -20.14
CA SER A 76 -1.66 -12.07 -20.96
C SER A 76 -1.10 -13.25 -20.15
N MET A 77 -0.98 -13.10 -18.84
CA MET A 77 -0.53 -14.16 -17.91
C MET A 77 -1.77 -14.89 -17.39
N ILE A 78 -1.85 -16.21 -17.57
CA ILE A 78 -2.95 -17.05 -17.11
C ILE A 78 -2.49 -17.85 -15.90
N ILE A 79 -3.22 -17.74 -14.79
CA ILE A 79 -3.08 -18.58 -13.61
C ILE A 79 -4.05 -19.76 -13.74
N SER A 80 -3.48 -20.96 -13.86
CA SER A 80 -4.21 -22.22 -13.80
C SER A 80 -4.79 -22.49 -12.41
N GLU A 81 -5.79 -23.37 -12.33
CA GLU A 81 -6.35 -23.83 -11.04
C GLU A 81 -5.29 -24.48 -10.13
N GLU A 82 -4.25 -25.10 -10.70
CA GLU A 82 -3.10 -25.67 -9.97
C GLU A 82 -2.06 -24.60 -9.52
N GLY A 83 -2.31 -23.30 -9.75
CA GLY A 83 -1.41 -22.21 -9.39
C GLY A 83 -0.24 -21.98 -10.35
N GLY A 84 -0.09 -22.79 -11.40
CA GLY A 84 0.86 -22.58 -12.48
C GLY A 84 0.53 -21.32 -13.31
N LEU A 85 1.56 -20.57 -13.72
CA LEU A 85 1.46 -19.35 -14.54
C LEU A 85 1.93 -19.60 -15.96
N TYR A 86 1.14 -19.22 -16.96
CA TYR A 86 1.40 -19.44 -18.40
C TYR A 86 1.16 -18.18 -19.25
N LEU A 87 1.88 -18.01 -20.35
CA LEU A 87 1.56 -17.00 -21.37
C LEU A 87 0.35 -17.44 -22.21
N ALA A 88 -0.68 -16.60 -22.35
CA ALA A 88 -1.81 -16.88 -23.24
C ALA A 88 -1.40 -16.87 -24.74
N ASP A 89 -1.94 -17.81 -25.52
CA ASP A 89 -1.76 -17.83 -26.96
C ASP A 89 -2.67 -16.79 -27.64
N MET A 90 -2.08 -15.66 -28.04
CA MET A 90 -2.79 -14.58 -28.73
C MET A 90 -3.10 -14.89 -30.21
N GLN A 91 -2.68 -16.04 -30.74
CA GLN A 91 -3.01 -16.51 -32.08
C GLN A 91 -4.17 -17.53 -32.08
N ALA A 92 -4.47 -18.15 -30.93
CA ALA A 92 -5.60 -19.04 -30.76
C ALA A 92 -6.93 -18.27 -30.91
N GLY A 93 -7.81 -18.74 -31.79
CA GLY A 93 -9.13 -18.11 -32.02
C GLY A 93 -10.03 -18.11 -30.78
N SER A 94 -9.86 -19.07 -29.87
CA SER A 94 -10.55 -19.14 -28.58
C SER A 94 -10.26 -17.94 -27.66
N ASN A 95 -9.16 -17.23 -27.90
CA ASN A 95 -8.71 -16.09 -27.11
C ASN A 95 -9.06 -14.74 -27.77
N GLU A 96 -9.97 -14.69 -28.74
CA GLU A 96 -10.30 -13.45 -29.45
C GLU A 96 -10.74 -12.32 -28.51
N ASP A 97 -11.58 -12.60 -27.51
CA ASP A 97 -12.01 -11.58 -26.53
C ASP A 97 -10.87 -11.06 -25.65
N LEU A 98 -9.92 -11.92 -25.28
CA LEU A 98 -8.70 -11.50 -24.59
C LEU A 98 -7.84 -10.63 -25.53
N LEU A 99 -7.69 -11.01 -26.79
CA LEU A 99 -6.98 -10.22 -27.80
C LEU A 99 -7.66 -8.86 -28.08
N ARG A 100 -9.00 -8.79 -28.05
CA ARG A 100 -9.77 -7.54 -28.14
C ARG A 100 -9.51 -6.65 -26.93
N LEU A 101 -9.52 -7.21 -25.71
CA LEU A 101 -9.16 -6.51 -24.47
C LEU A 101 -7.73 -5.94 -24.55
N MET A 102 -6.77 -6.78 -24.94
CA MET A 102 -5.36 -6.45 -25.12
C MET A 102 -5.08 -5.38 -26.20
N ARG A 103 -6.04 -5.13 -27.10
CA ARG A 103 -5.97 -4.10 -28.13
C ARG A 103 -6.66 -2.78 -27.74
N ARG A 104 -7.23 -2.67 -26.54
CA ARG A 104 -7.77 -1.40 -26.01
C ARG A 104 -6.62 -0.44 -25.69
N LYS A 105 -6.74 0.80 -26.16
CA LYS A 105 -5.76 1.88 -25.93
C LYS A 105 -5.47 2.06 -24.43
N SER A 106 -6.54 2.20 -23.64
CA SER A 106 -6.52 2.37 -22.18
C SER A 106 -5.86 1.23 -21.41
N ILE A 107 -5.75 0.01 -21.95
CA ILE A 107 -4.98 -1.06 -21.31
C ILE A 107 -3.55 -1.03 -21.83
N ARG A 108 -3.37 -0.92 -23.14
CA ARG A 108 -2.09 -1.19 -23.79
C ARG A 108 -1.04 -0.10 -23.55
N GLU A 109 -1.44 1.15 -23.39
CA GLU A 109 -0.48 2.26 -23.15
C GLU A 109 0.19 2.16 -21.77
N HIS A 110 -0.50 1.64 -20.75
CA HIS A 110 0.09 1.39 -19.43
C HIS A 110 1.25 0.37 -19.42
N PHE A 111 1.39 -0.43 -20.49
CA PHE A 111 2.44 -1.46 -20.65
C PHE A 111 3.37 -1.17 -21.85
N LEU A 112 3.34 0.06 -22.39
CA LEU A 112 4.28 0.55 -23.41
C LEU A 112 5.04 1.78 -22.88
N PRO A 113 6.24 2.08 -23.41
CA PRO A 113 6.92 3.34 -23.11
C PRO A 113 6.08 4.54 -23.57
N PRO A 114 6.03 5.68 -22.84
CA PRO A 114 5.17 6.82 -23.19
C PRO A 114 5.42 7.41 -24.58
N GLU A 115 6.68 7.40 -25.04
CA GLU A 115 7.11 7.93 -26.33
C GLU A 115 6.89 6.93 -27.49
N GLU A 116 6.41 5.72 -27.21
CA GLU A 116 6.44 4.60 -28.15
C GLU A 116 5.17 4.56 -29.05
N PRO A 117 5.28 4.75 -30.37
CA PRO A 117 4.14 4.62 -31.28
C PRO A 117 3.34 3.33 -31.08
N TYR A 118 2.05 3.52 -30.78
CA TYR A 118 1.06 2.48 -30.48
C TYR A 118 1.10 1.26 -31.43
N TYR A 119 1.40 1.48 -32.72
CA TYR A 119 1.43 0.42 -33.74
C TYR A 119 2.82 -0.20 -34.01
N ARG A 120 3.84 0.07 -33.19
CA ARG A 120 5.19 -0.50 -33.39
C ARG A 120 5.19 -2.03 -33.37
N LYS A 121 6.10 -2.60 -34.16
CA LYS A 121 6.40 -4.04 -34.20
C LYS A 121 7.00 -4.49 -32.87
N ALA A 122 6.56 -5.65 -32.38
CA ALA A 122 7.06 -6.25 -31.15
C ALA A 122 8.58 -6.49 -31.20
N SER A 123 9.23 -6.40 -30.05
CA SER A 123 10.67 -6.64 -29.88
C SER A 123 10.98 -7.13 -28.46
N VAL A 124 12.16 -7.75 -28.27
CA VAL A 124 12.63 -8.22 -26.96
C VAL A 124 12.66 -7.08 -25.93
N ALA A 125 13.02 -5.86 -26.35
CA ALA A 125 13.06 -4.68 -25.48
C ALA A 125 11.65 -4.25 -25.03
N LEU A 126 10.65 -4.34 -25.91
CA LEU A 126 9.25 -4.05 -25.56
C LEU A 126 8.62 -5.14 -24.69
N ASP A 127 8.91 -6.42 -24.95
CA ASP A 127 8.50 -7.52 -24.08
C ASP A 127 9.13 -7.37 -22.68
N ALA A 128 10.39 -6.94 -22.60
CA ALA A 128 11.06 -6.68 -21.32
C ALA A 128 10.48 -5.46 -20.59
N TYR A 129 10.11 -4.39 -21.30
CA TYR A 129 9.42 -3.24 -20.72
C TYR A 129 8.05 -3.66 -20.14
N GLY A 130 7.26 -4.39 -20.93
CA GLY A 130 5.96 -4.94 -20.50
C GLY A 130 6.11 -5.87 -19.30
N LEU A 131 7.16 -6.71 -19.26
CA LEU A 131 7.50 -7.52 -18.08
C LEU A 131 7.78 -6.65 -16.85
N GLY A 132 8.54 -5.56 -16.99
CA GLY A 132 8.79 -4.60 -15.91
C GLY A 132 7.49 -4.00 -15.34
N ARG A 133 6.58 -3.55 -16.21
CA ARG A 133 5.26 -3.04 -15.83
C ARG A 133 4.34 -4.13 -15.25
N THR A 134 4.44 -5.37 -15.74
CA THR A 134 3.72 -6.54 -15.20
C THR A 134 4.19 -6.87 -13.78
N ILE A 135 5.49 -6.76 -13.51
CA ILE A 135 6.05 -7.01 -12.17
C ILE A 135 5.71 -5.85 -11.23
N GLN A 136 5.68 -4.60 -11.69
CA GLN A 136 5.12 -3.49 -10.90
C GLN A 136 3.66 -3.76 -10.50
N TYR A 137 2.82 -4.14 -11.47
CA TYR A 137 1.42 -4.49 -11.19
C TYR A 137 1.29 -5.67 -10.23
N LEU A 138 2.06 -6.75 -10.44
CA LEU A 138 2.04 -7.91 -9.53
C LEU A 138 2.40 -7.49 -8.10
N LEU A 139 3.43 -6.67 -7.92
CA LEU A 139 3.87 -6.21 -6.59
C LEU A 139 2.87 -5.23 -5.94
N ALA A 140 2.14 -4.44 -6.72
CA ALA A 140 1.13 -3.53 -6.21
C ALA A 140 -0.18 -4.24 -5.85
N MET A 141 -0.55 -5.28 -6.62
CA MET A 141 -1.79 -6.03 -6.45
C MET A 141 -1.62 -7.33 -5.62
N SER A 142 -0.55 -7.43 -4.83
CA SER A 142 -0.30 -8.59 -3.96
C SER A 142 0.32 -8.19 -2.63
N GLU A 143 -0.14 -8.83 -1.56
CA GLU A 143 0.46 -8.85 -0.22
C GLU A 143 1.33 -10.12 -0.11
N PRO A 144 2.66 -10.04 -0.22
CA PRO A 144 3.51 -11.22 -0.13
C PRO A 144 3.60 -11.70 1.32
N ASP A 145 3.19 -12.93 1.60
CA ASP A 145 3.33 -13.55 2.94
C ASP A 145 4.42 -14.65 2.91
N PRO A 146 5.49 -14.56 3.72
CA PRO A 146 5.89 -13.41 4.53
C PRO A 146 6.48 -12.27 3.68
N PRO A 147 6.41 -10.99 4.12
CA PRO A 147 6.82 -9.83 3.31
C PRO A 147 8.20 -9.91 2.66
N LEU A 148 8.34 -9.24 1.50
CA LEU A 148 9.61 -9.12 0.78
C LEU A 148 10.64 -8.35 1.61
N GLY A 149 11.75 -9.00 1.98
CA GLY A 149 12.79 -8.34 2.77
C GLY A 149 13.57 -7.30 1.95
N ARG A 150 14.20 -6.30 2.59
CA ARG A 150 14.91 -5.17 1.94
C ARG A 150 15.81 -5.58 0.75
N ARG A 151 16.51 -6.72 0.83
CA ARG A 151 17.37 -7.25 -0.26
C ARG A 151 16.61 -7.83 -1.46
N GLU A 152 15.40 -8.32 -1.25
CA GLU A 152 14.50 -8.86 -2.26
C GLU A 152 13.83 -7.68 -3.00
N THR A 153 13.32 -6.71 -2.24
CA THR A 153 12.76 -5.44 -2.75
C THR A 153 13.78 -4.66 -3.57
N ALA A 154 14.98 -4.39 -3.05
CA ALA A 154 16.04 -3.68 -3.77
C ALA A 154 16.52 -4.43 -5.04
N LYS A 155 16.36 -5.76 -5.08
CA LYS A 155 16.62 -6.60 -6.26
C LYS A 155 15.54 -6.44 -7.31
N LEU A 156 14.27 -6.50 -6.91
CA LEU A 156 13.12 -6.31 -7.79
C LEU A 156 13.03 -4.88 -8.34
N GLN A 157 13.32 -3.85 -7.54
CA GLN A 157 13.47 -2.47 -8.01
C GLN A 157 14.59 -2.33 -9.06
N LYS A 158 15.73 -3.01 -8.88
CA LYS A 158 16.81 -3.06 -9.88
C LYS A 158 16.42 -3.82 -11.16
N LEU A 159 15.55 -4.83 -11.04
CA LEU A 159 14.96 -5.53 -12.19
C LEU A 159 14.04 -4.59 -12.97
N ILE A 160 13.06 -3.98 -12.29
CA ILE A 160 12.07 -3.07 -12.88
C ILE A 160 12.77 -1.89 -13.56
N SER A 161 13.66 -1.19 -12.85
CA SER A 161 14.41 -0.06 -13.43
C SER A 161 15.30 -0.46 -14.61
N ARG A 162 15.84 -1.69 -14.67
CA ARG A 162 16.55 -2.19 -15.87
C ARG A 162 15.60 -2.43 -17.04
N CYS A 163 14.37 -2.86 -16.77
CA CYS A 163 13.32 -3.10 -17.77
C CYS A 163 12.73 -1.81 -18.36
N LEU A 164 12.52 -0.78 -17.52
CA LEU A 164 11.87 0.47 -17.94
C LEU A 164 12.82 1.46 -18.64
N LYS A 165 14.15 1.30 -18.52
CA LYS A 165 15.16 2.15 -19.19
C LYS A 165 15.29 1.86 -20.69
N LEU A 166 14.27 2.25 -21.47
CA LEU A 166 14.31 2.20 -22.94
C LEU A 166 14.97 3.44 -23.56
N SER A 167 14.58 4.65 -23.14
CA SER A 167 15.02 5.92 -23.76
C SER A 167 16.36 6.46 -23.23
N SER A 168 16.80 6.03 -22.03
CA SER A 168 17.96 6.58 -21.31
C SER A 168 19.14 5.61 -21.12
N GLY A 169 19.16 4.49 -21.85
CA GLY A 169 20.21 3.47 -21.72
C GLY A 169 20.21 2.44 -22.84
N LYS A 170 21.12 1.45 -22.78
CA LYS A 170 21.14 0.36 -23.76
C LYS A 170 19.89 -0.53 -23.58
N PRO A 171 19.05 -0.71 -24.61
CA PRO A 171 17.85 -1.57 -24.50
C PRO A 171 18.23 -3.01 -24.17
N ILE A 172 17.32 -3.75 -23.55
CA ILE A 172 17.52 -5.18 -23.25
C ILE A 172 17.53 -5.96 -24.57
N GLN A 173 18.59 -6.75 -24.78
CA GLN A 173 18.75 -7.65 -25.91
C GLN A 173 18.35 -9.09 -25.56
N SER A 174 18.38 -9.46 -24.28
CA SER A 174 17.89 -10.76 -23.79
C SER A 174 17.32 -10.67 -22.38
N ILE A 175 16.20 -11.36 -22.13
CA ILE A 175 15.59 -11.52 -20.80
C ILE A 175 16.57 -12.18 -19.80
N SER A 176 17.57 -12.92 -20.28
CA SER A 176 18.64 -13.45 -19.42
C SER A 176 19.44 -12.37 -18.69
N GLU A 177 19.51 -11.14 -19.22
CA GLU A 177 20.22 -10.00 -18.59
C GLU A 177 19.64 -9.61 -17.22
N ILE A 178 18.32 -9.74 -17.06
CA ILE A 178 17.60 -9.33 -15.86
C ILE A 178 17.43 -10.45 -14.83
N ARG A 179 17.62 -11.71 -15.24
CA ARG A 179 17.48 -12.90 -14.37
C ARG A 179 18.36 -12.84 -13.11
N LYS A 180 19.53 -12.19 -13.17
CA LYS A 180 20.42 -11.96 -12.03
C LYS A 180 19.83 -11.08 -10.91
N TYR A 181 18.80 -10.28 -11.23
CA TYR A 181 18.09 -9.43 -10.28
C TYR A 181 16.88 -10.13 -9.64
N ILE A 182 16.41 -11.27 -10.18
CA ILE A 182 15.33 -12.03 -9.55
C ILE A 182 15.88 -12.61 -8.21
N PRO A 183 15.18 -12.43 -7.08
CA PRO A 183 15.53 -13.10 -5.83
C PRO A 183 15.55 -14.62 -6.03
N VAL A 184 16.57 -15.30 -5.49
CA VAL A 184 16.60 -16.76 -5.47
C VAL A 184 16.13 -17.16 -4.09
N TYR A 185 14.89 -17.62 -3.99
CA TYR A 185 14.41 -18.25 -2.77
C TYR A 185 15.23 -19.53 -2.52
N GLN A 186 15.94 -19.56 -1.39
CA GLN A 186 16.52 -20.79 -0.85
C GLN A 186 15.85 -21.03 0.49
N GLU A 187 15.24 -22.19 0.63
CA GLU A 187 14.55 -22.65 1.84
C GLU A 187 15.55 -22.74 3.03
N THR A 188 15.75 -21.62 3.73
CA THR A 188 16.87 -21.47 4.68
C THR A 188 16.68 -22.09 6.05
N GLN A 189 15.69 -22.97 6.24
CA GLN A 189 15.41 -23.62 7.52
C GLN A 189 16.56 -24.49 8.07
N LYS A 190 17.57 -24.88 7.27
CA LYS A 190 18.68 -25.76 7.72
C LYS A 190 20.06 -25.10 7.80
N ARG A 191 20.26 -23.88 7.30
CA ARG A 191 21.59 -23.22 7.25
C ARG A 191 21.84 -22.17 8.35
N ALA A 192 20.81 -21.50 8.86
CA ALA A 192 20.96 -20.53 9.94
C ALA A 192 21.46 -21.21 11.24
N ILE A 193 20.82 -22.33 11.61
CA ILE A 193 21.16 -23.15 12.79
C ILE A 193 22.62 -23.66 12.75
N GLN A 194 23.14 -23.99 11.56
CA GLN A 194 24.54 -24.41 11.40
C GLN A 194 25.55 -23.25 11.45
N LYS A 195 25.19 -22.05 10.96
CA LYS A 195 26.07 -20.88 11.05
C LYS A 195 26.15 -20.34 12.48
N GLY A 196 25.02 -20.26 13.19
CA GLY A 196 24.99 -19.87 14.61
C GLY A 196 25.88 -20.76 15.48
N ARG A 197 25.80 -22.09 15.32
CA ARG A 197 26.69 -23.05 16.02
C ARG A 197 28.18 -22.82 15.73
N LYS A 198 28.57 -22.45 14.50
CA LYS A 198 29.98 -22.18 14.18
C LYS A 198 30.49 -20.87 14.78
N ILE A 199 29.65 -19.84 14.84
CA ILE A 199 29.99 -18.55 15.46
C ILE A 199 30.13 -18.70 16.98
N LEU A 200 29.21 -19.44 17.63
CA LEU A 200 29.29 -19.76 19.06
C LEU A 200 30.56 -20.55 19.43
N VAL A 201 30.96 -21.54 18.63
CA VAL A 201 32.21 -22.30 18.85
C VAL A 201 33.46 -21.43 18.65
N ALA A 202 33.45 -20.53 17.66
CA ALA A 202 34.55 -19.58 17.44
C ALA A 202 34.67 -18.57 18.60
N ALA A 203 33.55 -18.04 19.11
CA ALA A 203 33.53 -17.15 20.26
C ALA A 203 34.06 -17.83 21.54
N ALA A 204 33.67 -19.09 21.78
CA ALA A 204 34.15 -19.88 22.92
C ALA A 204 35.67 -20.19 22.86
N LEU A 205 36.23 -20.37 21.66
CA LEU A 205 37.68 -20.56 21.49
C LEU A 205 38.46 -19.25 21.72
N LEU A 206 37.90 -18.10 21.33
CA LEU A 206 38.53 -16.79 21.56
C LEU A 206 38.51 -16.40 23.05
N THR A 207 37.45 -16.71 23.79
CA THR A 207 37.42 -16.49 25.25
C THR A 207 38.38 -17.41 25.99
N ALA A 208 38.53 -18.67 25.56
CA ALA A 208 39.52 -19.60 26.12
C ALA A 208 40.98 -19.13 25.89
N LEU A 209 41.30 -18.60 24.70
CA LEU A 209 42.62 -18.03 24.42
C LEU A 209 42.87 -16.72 25.20
N GLY A 210 41.85 -15.87 25.34
CA GLY A 210 41.93 -14.65 26.16
C GLY A 210 42.15 -14.92 27.65
N ALA A 211 41.59 -16.02 28.17
CA ALA A 211 41.80 -16.45 29.55
C ALA A 211 43.25 -16.94 29.79
N LEU A 212 43.86 -17.64 28.83
CA LEU A 212 45.25 -18.08 28.92
C LEU A 212 46.24 -16.92 28.73
N GLY A 213 45.95 -15.97 27.85
CA GLY A 213 46.77 -14.76 27.65
C GLY A 213 46.87 -13.87 28.90
N ARG A 214 45.82 -13.84 29.73
CA ARG A 214 45.78 -13.05 30.98
C ARG A 214 46.62 -13.61 32.14
N TRP A 215 47.17 -14.82 32.03
CA TRP A 215 48.17 -15.35 32.97
C TRP A 215 49.63 -15.17 32.49
N GLY A 216 49.84 -14.79 31.22
CA GLY A 216 51.18 -14.64 30.64
C GLY A 216 51.86 -13.29 30.85
N ILE A 217 51.15 -12.27 31.36
CA ILE A 217 51.63 -10.87 31.41
C ILE A 217 51.66 -10.35 32.86
N SER A 218 52.46 -11.00 33.71
CA SER A 218 52.83 -10.49 35.05
C SER A 218 54.31 -10.69 35.36
N GLY A 219 55.15 -10.74 34.32
CA GLY A 219 56.59 -10.94 34.47
C GLY A 219 57.37 -10.66 33.20
N ILE A 220 57.75 -9.41 33.00
CA ILE A 220 59.15 -8.97 32.90
C ILE A 220 59.16 -7.43 32.86
N ARG A 221 60.16 -6.86 33.52
CA ARG A 221 60.32 -5.45 33.84
C ARG A 221 61.63 -4.98 33.19
N ASP A 222 61.73 -3.67 32.96
CA ASP A 222 62.95 -2.92 32.61
C ASP A 222 63.55 -3.15 31.21
N GLY A 223 64.10 -2.09 30.61
CA GLY A 223 65.05 -2.21 29.48
C GLY A 223 64.94 -1.19 28.34
N ASP A 224 65.49 0.00 28.56
CA ASP A 224 66.20 0.86 27.59
C ASP A 224 65.53 1.45 26.34
N ALA A 225 65.55 2.78 26.31
CA ALA A 225 65.53 3.59 25.11
C ALA A 225 66.96 3.97 24.69
N ARG A 226 67.29 3.93 23.39
CA ARG A 226 68.13 4.94 22.71
C ARG A 226 68.22 4.76 21.20
N ALA A 227 67.95 5.88 20.52
CA ALA A 227 68.61 6.42 19.32
C ALA A 227 69.20 5.49 18.24
N LEU A 228 68.83 5.77 16.99
CA LEU A 228 69.79 6.33 16.01
C LEU A 228 69.06 7.04 14.86
N ALA A 229 69.49 8.25 14.54
CA ALA A 229 69.06 9.04 13.39
C ALA A 229 70.31 9.55 12.66
N ALA A 230 70.34 9.37 11.34
CA ALA A 230 71.18 10.02 10.32
C ALA A 230 70.85 9.34 8.97
N GLY A 231 70.70 10.03 7.83
CA GLY A 231 70.65 11.47 7.56
C GLY A 231 70.85 11.74 6.06
N GLU A 232 70.23 12.82 5.55
CA GLU A 232 70.73 13.66 4.41
C GLU A 232 70.76 13.01 2.99
N GLU A 233 70.78 13.67 1.82
CA GLU A 233 70.47 15.04 1.32
C GLU A 233 70.46 14.99 -0.25
N VAL A 234 70.09 15.98 -1.09
CA VAL A 234 69.39 17.30 -1.01
C VAL A 234 68.64 17.52 -2.35
N GLY A 235 67.89 18.62 -2.54
CA GLY A 235 67.37 19.01 -3.87
C GLY A 235 66.63 20.35 -3.91
N GLU A 236 67.35 21.47 -3.75
CA GLU A 236 66.77 22.83 -3.72
C GLU A 236 66.36 23.38 -5.09
N GLY A 237 65.42 24.34 -5.09
CA GLY A 237 64.96 25.08 -6.26
C GLY A 237 64.04 26.26 -5.90
N SER A 238 64.64 27.33 -5.35
CA SER A 238 64.06 28.59 -4.86
C SER A 238 62.91 29.23 -5.67
N GLY A 239 61.99 29.92 -4.97
CA GLY A 239 61.14 30.96 -5.57
C GLY A 239 60.07 31.51 -4.63
N GLU A 240 60.37 32.60 -3.89
CA GLU A 240 59.37 33.32 -3.10
C GLU A 240 58.36 34.05 -4.00
N ASN A 241 57.09 34.07 -3.57
CA ASN A 241 56.21 35.24 -3.69
C ASN A 241 54.98 35.05 -2.79
N VAL A 242 54.86 35.89 -1.77
CA VAL A 242 53.64 36.04 -0.98
C VAL A 242 52.64 36.88 -1.78
N ASN A 243 51.39 36.42 -1.88
CA ASN A 243 50.25 37.26 -2.24
C ASN A 243 49.02 36.79 -1.46
N GLU A 244 48.49 37.67 -0.63
CA GLU A 244 47.24 37.49 0.11
C GLU A 244 46.05 37.68 -0.85
N ALA A 245 45.26 36.63 -1.11
CA ALA A 245 44.02 36.76 -1.91
C ALA A 245 42.98 35.63 -1.75
N GLU A 246 42.90 34.93 -0.61
CA GLU A 246 41.85 33.92 -0.37
C GLU A 246 41.09 34.18 0.93
N THR A 247 40.03 34.99 0.85
CA THR A 247 39.02 35.14 1.93
C THR A 247 37.64 35.53 1.36
N SER A 248 37.26 34.91 0.24
CA SER A 248 35.94 35.09 -0.40
C SER A 248 35.36 33.82 -1.04
N GLY A 249 36.15 32.73 -1.12
CA GLY A 249 35.71 31.43 -1.65
C GLY A 249 34.98 30.56 -0.62
N GLU A 250 35.46 30.54 0.64
CA GLU A 250 34.98 29.59 1.66
C GLU A 250 33.52 29.86 2.09
N ILE A 251 33.12 31.12 2.22
CA ILE A 251 31.76 31.51 2.64
C ILE A 251 30.70 31.05 1.63
N LYS A 252 31.02 31.03 0.33
CA LYS A 252 30.11 30.49 -0.71
C LYS A 252 30.06 28.97 -0.68
N ALA A 253 31.22 28.32 -0.51
CA ALA A 253 31.32 26.87 -0.51
C ALA A 253 30.62 26.20 0.68
N ASP A 254 30.50 26.86 1.84
CA ASP A 254 29.69 26.35 2.96
C ASP A 254 28.20 26.70 2.81
N GLY A 255 27.86 27.85 2.24
CA GLY A 255 26.48 28.22 1.93
C GLY A 255 25.81 27.25 0.94
N ASP A 256 26.53 26.84 -0.11
CA ASP A 256 26.03 25.85 -1.08
C ASP A 256 25.86 24.46 -0.44
N LYS A 257 26.79 24.00 0.41
CA LYS A 257 26.64 22.71 1.14
C LYS A 257 25.47 22.70 2.12
N GLU A 258 25.26 23.79 2.85
CA GLU A 258 24.14 23.90 3.79
C GLU A 258 22.80 23.91 3.07
N LYS A 259 22.75 24.53 1.88
CA LYS A 259 21.58 24.48 1.00
C LYS A 259 21.33 23.07 0.46
N ASP A 260 22.36 22.39 -0.04
CA ASP A 260 22.28 21.00 -0.52
C ASP A 260 21.83 20.05 0.60
N ARG A 261 22.29 20.28 1.85
CA ARG A 261 21.84 19.52 3.03
C ARG A 261 20.35 19.72 3.29
N LYS A 262 19.86 20.97 3.32
CA LYS A 262 18.44 21.28 3.56
C LYS A 262 17.53 20.76 2.45
N GLU A 263 17.96 20.78 1.19
CA GLU A 263 17.20 20.16 0.11
C GLU A 263 17.14 18.63 0.28
N THR A 264 18.26 18.00 0.67
CA THR A 264 18.29 16.55 0.98
C THR A 264 17.38 16.19 2.18
N GLU A 265 17.26 17.07 3.18
CA GLU A 265 16.32 16.93 4.29
C GLU A 265 14.86 17.02 3.79
N LYS A 266 14.53 18.01 2.96
CA LYS A 266 13.20 18.14 2.34
C LYS A 266 12.84 16.95 1.45
N GLU A 267 13.76 16.46 0.62
CA GLU A 267 13.56 15.26 -0.20
C GLU A 267 13.22 14.02 0.65
N ARG A 268 13.82 13.88 1.84
CA ARG A 268 13.51 12.79 2.76
C ARG A 268 12.13 12.93 3.40
N ILE A 269 11.75 14.14 3.80
CA ILE A 269 10.45 14.41 4.41
C ILE A 269 9.32 14.21 3.38
N ARG A 270 9.49 14.68 2.13
CA ARG A 270 8.59 14.36 1.00
C ARG A 270 8.42 12.85 0.80
N LEU A 271 9.52 12.11 0.78
CA LEU A 271 9.49 10.65 0.60
C LEU A 271 8.86 9.94 1.82
N ALA A 272 9.04 10.47 3.02
CA ALA A 272 8.40 9.99 4.25
C ALA A 272 6.89 10.21 4.22
N LEU A 273 6.40 11.41 3.87
CA LEU A 273 4.97 11.69 3.68
C LEU A 273 4.36 10.75 2.63
N ALA A 274 5.04 10.50 1.51
CA ALA A 274 4.59 9.53 0.50
C ALA A 274 4.57 8.07 1.04
N TYR A 275 5.48 7.68 1.93
CA TYR A 275 5.42 6.36 2.59
C TYR A 275 4.29 6.28 3.63
N PHE A 276 3.98 7.39 4.31
CA PHE A 276 2.92 7.48 5.31
C PHE A 276 1.53 7.44 4.65
N LEU A 277 1.28 8.34 3.69
CA LEU A 277 -0.03 8.53 3.06
C LEU A 277 -0.33 7.43 2.04
N GLU A 278 0.48 7.36 0.98
CA GLU A 278 0.17 6.59 -0.23
C GLU A 278 0.52 5.10 -0.15
N ILE A 279 1.25 4.70 0.91
CA ILE A 279 1.79 3.34 1.06
C ILE A 279 1.46 2.73 2.43
N GLY A 280 1.24 3.53 3.47
CA GLY A 280 1.01 3.04 4.85
C GLY A 280 2.19 2.27 5.44
N ASP A 281 3.42 2.49 4.96
CA ASP A 281 4.63 1.81 5.45
C ASP A 281 5.39 2.70 6.43
N TYR A 282 4.84 2.78 7.64
CA TYR A 282 5.39 3.55 8.76
C TYR A 282 6.80 3.11 9.14
N GLN A 283 7.20 1.85 8.89
CA GLN A 283 8.58 1.41 9.13
C GLN A 283 9.55 2.04 8.11
N LYS A 284 9.14 2.20 6.84
CA LYS A 284 9.91 2.98 5.86
C LYS A 284 9.91 4.47 6.16
N VAL A 285 8.89 5.03 6.81
CA VAL A 285 8.92 6.41 7.32
C VAL A 285 10.11 6.56 8.29
N GLN A 286 10.17 5.73 9.34
CA GLN A 286 11.30 5.70 10.28
C GLN A 286 12.65 5.52 9.55
N GLU A 287 12.78 4.51 8.66
CA GLU A 287 14.03 4.28 7.91
C GLU A 287 14.46 5.45 7.00
N THR A 288 13.50 6.27 6.54
CA THR A 288 13.74 7.40 5.64
C THR A 288 14.16 8.66 6.40
N LEU A 289 13.55 8.88 7.57
CA LEU A 289 13.79 10.03 8.44
C LEU A 289 15.01 9.85 9.35
N GLU A 290 15.35 8.63 9.78
CA GLU A 290 16.50 8.29 10.65
C GLU A 290 17.78 9.12 10.39
N PRO A 291 18.27 9.32 9.14
CA PRO A 291 19.51 10.07 8.90
C PRO A 291 19.41 11.60 9.12
N VAL A 292 18.22 12.14 9.37
CA VAL A 292 17.94 13.58 9.53
C VAL A 292 17.16 13.93 10.79
N LEU A 293 16.78 12.95 11.63
CA LEU A 293 16.11 13.20 12.93
C LEU A 293 16.86 14.19 13.82
N GLN A 294 18.20 14.10 13.84
CA GLN A 294 19.05 14.98 14.66
C GLN A 294 19.27 16.38 14.06
N THR A 295 18.81 16.65 12.83
CA THR A 295 19.04 17.92 12.12
C THR A 295 17.77 18.63 11.68
N SER A 296 16.63 17.93 11.59
CA SER A 296 15.35 18.48 11.20
C SER A 296 14.25 18.14 12.22
N ARG A 297 13.73 19.17 12.89
CA ARG A 297 12.60 19.03 13.81
C ARG A 297 11.33 18.53 13.11
N THR A 298 11.09 18.93 11.85
CA THR A 298 9.96 18.41 11.07
C THR A 298 10.09 16.90 10.83
N ALA A 299 11.32 16.38 10.67
CA ALA A 299 11.55 14.95 10.59
C ALA A 299 11.32 14.26 11.96
N GLU A 300 11.70 14.89 13.07
CA GLU A 300 11.46 14.39 14.43
C GLU A 300 9.96 14.24 14.73
N GLU A 301 9.17 15.31 14.59
CA GLU A 301 7.72 15.26 14.86
C GLU A 301 6.99 14.30 13.89
N LEU A 302 7.34 14.27 12.59
CA LEU A 302 6.78 13.32 11.63
C LEU A 302 7.14 11.86 11.96
N SER A 303 8.33 11.61 12.53
CA SER A 303 8.73 10.28 13.00
C SER A 303 7.93 9.87 14.23
N ALA A 304 7.67 10.79 15.18
CA ALA A 304 6.82 10.52 16.33
C ALA A 304 5.39 10.17 15.89
N VAL A 305 4.82 10.94 14.94
CA VAL A 305 3.49 10.64 14.38
C VAL A 305 3.45 9.27 13.70
N ALA A 306 4.47 8.91 12.93
CA ALA A 306 4.56 7.61 12.29
C ALA A 306 4.84 6.43 13.25
N GLU A 307 5.41 6.68 14.43
CA GLU A 307 5.69 5.62 15.41
C GLU A 307 4.42 5.08 16.06
N ALA A 308 3.41 5.93 16.30
CA ALA A 308 2.11 5.52 16.84
C ALA A 308 1.43 4.41 16.00
N PHE A 309 1.53 4.49 14.67
CA PHE A 309 0.97 3.47 13.76
C PHE A 309 1.77 2.16 13.70
N LEU A 310 3.00 2.13 14.24
CA LEU A 310 3.79 0.89 14.36
C LEU A 310 3.44 0.09 15.61
N SER A 311 2.88 0.73 16.64
CA SER A 311 2.45 0.11 17.90
C SER A 311 1.08 0.66 18.33
N PRO A 312 -0.03 0.24 17.69
CA PRO A 312 -1.36 0.75 18.03
C PRO A 312 -1.75 0.41 19.49
N ASP A 313 -1.34 -0.75 19.98
CA ASP A 313 -1.66 -1.26 21.32
C ASP A 313 -1.20 -0.31 22.46
N THR A 314 -0.14 0.48 22.24
CA THR A 314 0.34 1.48 23.22
C THR A 314 -0.54 2.72 23.35
N PHE A 315 -1.47 2.96 22.42
CA PHE A 315 -2.51 4.00 22.56
C PHE A 315 -3.85 3.43 23.08
N ALA A 316 -4.06 2.11 22.99
CA ALA A 316 -5.36 1.48 23.25
C ALA A 316 -5.52 0.88 24.67
N GLU A 317 -4.43 0.62 25.41
CA GLU A 317 -4.48 -0.08 26.72
C GLU A 317 -3.81 0.69 27.88
N GLU A 318 -4.42 1.79 28.36
CA GLU A 318 -4.17 2.35 29.71
C GLU A 318 -5.45 2.44 30.59
N GLU A 319 -6.42 1.53 30.42
CA GLU A 319 -7.55 1.34 31.36
C GLU A 319 -7.38 0.16 32.34
N THR A 320 -6.14 -0.32 32.59
CA THR A 320 -5.89 -1.30 33.68
C THR A 320 -5.30 -0.62 34.92
N GLU A 321 -6.05 -0.67 36.02
CA GLU A 321 -5.77 0.03 37.29
C GLU A 321 -4.35 -0.20 37.86
N THR A 322 -3.87 0.81 38.61
CA THR A 322 -2.63 0.86 39.43
C THR A 322 -1.32 1.05 38.65
N THR A 323 -0.79 2.28 38.55
CA THR A 323 -0.14 2.95 39.70
C THR A 323 0.06 4.44 39.43
N GLN A 324 -0.30 5.28 40.41
CA GLN A 324 -0.22 6.73 40.28
C GLN A 324 1.23 7.24 40.40
N LYS A 325 1.84 7.68 39.29
CA LYS A 325 2.75 8.85 39.25
C LYS A 325 3.28 9.24 37.85
N ASP A 326 3.23 10.54 37.60
CA ASP A 326 4.12 11.30 36.70
C ASP A 326 4.03 10.97 35.19
N THR A 327 2.81 10.93 34.64
CA THR A 327 2.54 11.17 33.21
C THR A 327 1.60 12.37 33.05
N GLU A 328 2.08 13.42 32.35
CA GLU A 328 1.16 14.31 31.64
C GLU A 328 0.38 13.47 30.62
N THR A 329 -0.92 13.75 30.48
CA THR A 329 -1.89 12.88 29.81
C THR A 329 -1.43 12.43 28.43
N SER A 330 -1.52 11.13 28.14
CA SER A 330 -1.09 10.52 26.87
C SER A 330 -1.63 11.27 25.65
N TRP A 331 -2.89 11.71 25.71
CA TRP A 331 -3.51 12.60 24.73
C TRP A 331 -2.82 13.97 24.57
N GLU A 332 -2.52 14.70 25.65
CA GLU A 332 -1.92 16.04 25.56
C GLU A 332 -0.48 15.99 25.03
N ALA A 333 0.28 14.95 25.41
CA ALA A 333 1.61 14.71 24.87
C ALA A 333 1.55 14.36 23.37
N TRP A 334 0.59 13.53 22.95
CA TRP A 334 0.36 13.22 21.54
C TRP A 334 -0.10 14.44 20.72
N LYS A 335 -1.08 15.17 21.24
CA LYS A 335 -1.60 16.40 20.65
C LYS A 335 -0.48 17.43 20.43
N HIS A 336 0.43 17.57 21.39
CA HIS A 336 1.58 18.44 21.25
C HIS A 336 2.46 18.09 20.03
N HIS A 337 2.72 16.80 19.76
CA HIS A 337 3.45 16.40 18.55
C HIS A 337 2.71 16.75 17.26
N LEU A 338 1.37 16.63 17.23
CA LEU A 338 0.55 17.01 16.07
C LEU A 338 0.55 18.53 15.86
N GLU A 339 0.30 19.32 16.91
CA GLU A 339 0.35 20.79 16.86
C GLU A 339 1.74 21.30 16.41
N GLN A 340 2.82 20.70 16.91
CA GLN A 340 4.18 21.06 16.51
C GLN A 340 4.50 20.67 15.06
N LEU A 341 3.98 19.56 14.56
CA LEU A 341 4.13 19.18 13.15
C LEU A 341 3.37 20.15 12.23
N GLU A 342 2.19 20.64 12.63
CA GLU A 342 1.42 21.64 11.88
C GLU A 342 2.10 23.02 11.83
N GLU A 343 2.65 23.48 12.95
CA GLU A 343 3.46 24.71 13.01
C GLU A 343 4.66 24.62 12.04
N LEU A 344 5.38 23.49 12.05
CA LEU A 344 6.53 23.25 11.18
C LEU A 344 6.16 23.02 9.70
N ALA A 345 4.96 22.53 9.42
CA ALA A 345 4.40 22.49 8.07
C ALA A 345 4.07 23.89 7.55
N SER A 346 3.58 24.78 8.41
CA SER A 346 3.26 26.18 8.05
C SER A 346 4.51 27.05 7.87
N GLU A 347 5.53 26.89 8.73
CA GLU A 347 6.75 27.71 8.70
C GLU A 347 7.85 27.17 7.79
N GLY A 348 7.80 25.90 7.40
CA GLY A 348 8.90 25.22 6.72
C GLY A 348 9.15 25.65 5.26
N GLY A 349 8.32 26.53 4.69
CA GLY A 349 8.43 27.02 3.31
C GLY A 349 8.30 25.89 2.29
N TRP A 350 7.26 25.09 2.45
CA TRP A 350 6.86 24.01 1.55
C TRP A 350 6.04 24.58 0.37
N ASN A 351 5.56 23.73 -0.52
CA ASN A 351 4.57 24.11 -1.54
C ASN A 351 3.16 23.61 -1.16
N GLU A 352 2.15 24.04 -1.92
CA GLU A 352 0.74 23.71 -1.68
C GLU A 352 0.49 22.18 -1.63
N GLU A 353 1.12 21.38 -2.51
CA GLU A 353 1.00 19.91 -2.51
C GLU A 353 1.62 19.28 -1.24
N GLU A 354 2.73 19.84 -0.76
CA GLU A 354 3.45 19.41 0.44
C GLU A 354 2.70 19.79 1.72
N GLU A 355 2.12 21.00 1.79
CA GLU A 355 1.30 21.48 2.92
C GLU A 355 0.03 20.62 3.07
N VAL A 356 -0.65 20.33 1.96
CA VAL A 356 -1.79 19.38 1.93
C VAL A 356 -1.38 17.97 2.39
N ALA A 357 -0.18 17.51 2.03
CA ALA A 357 0.33 16.22 2.52
C ALA A 357 0.58 16.23 4.04
N PHE A 358 1.04 17.33 4.63
CA PHE A 358 1.12 17.46 6.09
C PHE A 358 -0.27 17.45 6.74
N TRP A 359 -1.25 18.18 6.20
CA TRP A 359 -2.62 18.16 6.75
C TRP A 359 -3.27 16.79 6.67
N ARG A 360 -3.13 16.05 5.56
CA ARG A 360 -3.57 14.64 5.46
C ARG A 360 -2.85 13.74 6.48
N CYS A 361 -1.57 13.98 6.74
CA CYS A 361 -0.81 13.24 7.75
C CYS A 361 -1.33 13.52 9.17
N LEU A 362 -1.68 14.78 9.46
CA LEU A 362 -2.25 15.22 10.73
C LEU A 362 -3.67 14.69 10.94
N ILE A 363 -4.51 14.69 9.90
CA ILE A 363 -5.86 14.08 9.92
C ILE A 363 -5.78 12.64 10.41
N ARG A 364 -4.94 11.80 9.77
CA ARG A 364 -4.74 10.41 10.21
C ARG A 364 -4.19 10.32 11.64
N GLY A 365 -3.31 11.24 12.05
CA GLY A 365 -2.79 11.31 13.42
C GLY A 365 -3.87 11.61 14.48
N TYR A 366 -4.78 12.54 14.18
CA TYR A 366 -5.93 12.84 15.04
C TYR A 366 -6.98 11.72 15.07
N GLN A 367 -7.12 10.94 13.99
CA GLN A 367 -8.01 9.76 13.97
C GLN A 367 -7.59 8.62 14.91
N LEU A 368 -6.34 8.60 15.42
CA LEU A 368 -5.92 7.63 16.44
C LEU A 368 -6.47 7.93 17.85
N SER A 369 -7.12 9.09 18.05
CA SER A 369 -7.70 9.49 19.32
C SER A 369 -9.22 9.54 19.24
N ASP A 370 -9.90 8.98 20.23
CA ASP A 370 -11.36 9.02 20.38
C ASP A 370 -11.89 10.36 20.96
N GLU A 371 -11.01 11.29 21.32
CA GLU A 371 -11.37 12.59 21.89
C GLU A 371 -12.18 13.49 20.92
N ASP A 372 -13.26 14.10 21.40
CA ASP A 372 -14.12 15.03 20.64
C ASP A 372 -13.32 16.16 19.96
N GLU A 373 -12.24 16.63 20.62
CA GLU A 373 -11.38 17.69 20.08
C GLU A 373 -10.57 17.20 18.87
N ALA A 374 -10.14 15.93 18.85
CA ALA A 374 -9.45 15.34 17.71
C ALA A 374 -10.37 15.26 16.49
N ALA A 375 -11.67 14.99 16.68
CA ALA A 375 -12.65 15.01 15.61
C ALA A 375 -12.83 16.42 15.01
N LYS A 376 -12.83 17.48 15.83
CA LYS A 376 -12.89 18.88 15.34
C LYS A 376 -11.65 19.26 14.54
N GLU A 377 -10.46 18.82 14.97
CA GLU A 377 -9.22 19.06 14.23
C GLU A 377 -9.20 18.35 12.87
N VAL A 378 -9.73 17.10 12.78
CA VAL A 378 -9.95 16.42 11.49
C VAL A 378 -10.86 17.24 10.56
N ILE A 379 -11.95 17.80 11.09
CA ILE A 379 -12.86 18.65 10.31
C ILE A 379 -12.13 19.91 9.81
N ARG A 380 -11.46 20.66 10.69
CA ARG A 380 -10.72 21.89 10.34
C ARG A 380 -9.63 21.65 9.29
N LEU A 381 -8.83 20.60 9.47
CA LEU A 381 -7.78 20.23 8.53
C LEU A 381 -8.37 19.73 7.20
N GLY A 382 -9.49 19.01 7.25
CA GLY A 382 -10.21 18.54 6.06
C GLY A 382 -10.79 19.68 5.24
N GLU A 383 -11.43 20.67 5.87
CA GLU A 383 -11.86 21.92 5.22
C GLU A 383 -10.66 22.62 4.55
N SER A 384 -9.54 22.76 5.27
CA SER A 384 -8.31 23.38 4.76
C SER A 384 -7.73 22.65 3.53
N CYS A 385 -7.83 21.31 3.49
CA CYS A 385 -7.44 20.50 2.32
C CYS A 385 -8.39 20.71 1.13
N LEU A 386 -9.71 20.71 1.37
CA LEU A 386 -10.73 20.83 0.33
C LEU A 386 -10.82 22.23 -0.29
N GLU A 387 -10.23 23.25 0.34
CA GLU A 387 -10.05 24.59 -0.25
C GLU A 387 -8.91 24.66 -1.28
N GLN A 388 -8.04 23.64 -1.40
CA GLN A 388 -6.88 23.67 -2.30
C GLN A 388 -7.16 23.01 -3.67
N ASP A 389 -6.88 23.75 -4.74
CA ASP A 389 -7.01 23.26 -6.14
C ASP A 389 -6.01 22.13 -6.51
N VAL A 390 -5.03 21.82 -5.65
CA VAL A 390 -3.97 20.82 -5.90
C VAL A 390 -4.28 19.41 -5.39
N LEU A 391 -5.39 19.21 -4.67
CA LEU A 391 -5.76 17.92 -4.09
C LEU A 391 -6.17 16.92 -5.18
N GLU A 392 -5.53 15.75 -5.25
CA GLU A 392 -5.91 14.70 -6.20
C GLU A 392 -7.28 14.08 -5.84
N GLU A 393 -8.09 13.71 -6.83
CA GLU A 393 -9.47 13.19 -6.67
C GLU A 393 -9.58 12.02 -5.67
N ALA A 394 -8.58 11.14 -5.61
CA ALA A 394 -8.53 10.04 -4.64
C ALA A 394 -8.25 10.52 -3.20
N ALA A 395 -7.38 11.53 -3.04
CA ALA A 395 -7.09 12.15 -1.75
C ALA A 395 -8.25 13.04 -1.27
N GLU A 396 -8.97 13.67 -2.20
CA GLU A 396 -10.23 14.39 -1.96
C GLU A 396 -11.32 13.46 -1.40
N GLN A 397 -11.43 12.23 -1.95
CA GLN A 397 -12.33 11.21 -1.43
C GLN A 397 -11.92 10.68 -0.05
N GLU A 398 -10.63 10.46 0.19
CA GLU A 398 -10.09 10.08 1.51
C GLU A 398 -10.46 11.14 2.57
N VAL A 399 -10.08 12.41 2.34
CA VAL A 399 -10.37 13.51 3.28
C VAL A 399 -11.86 13.64 3.56
N ARG A 400 -12.73 13.44 2.56
CA ARG A 400 -14.19 13.45 2.76
C ARG A 400 -14.70 12.30 3.62
N ALA A 401 -14.12 11.11 3.49
CA ALA A 401 -14.46 9.97 4.33
C ALA A 401 -13.99 10.20 5.79
N ASP A 402 -12.80 10.77 5.97
CA ASP A 402 -12.25 11.13 7.27
C ASP A 402 -13.13 12.18 7.97
N MET A 403 -13.55 13.23 7.24
CA MET A 403 -14.49 14.24 7.72
C MET A 403 -15.86 13.65 8.05
N ALA A 404 -16.41 12.74 7.24
CA ALA A 404 -17.70 12.09 7.50
C ALA A 404 -17.70 11.36 8.85
N GLY A 405 -16.64 10.58 9.11
CA GLY A 405 -16.44 9.90 10.39
C GLY A 405 -16.18 10.87 11.56
N ALA A 406 -15.58 12.04 11.30
CA ALA A 406 -15.39 13.07 12.31
C ALA A 406 -16.70 13.76 12.71
N TYR A 407 -17.55 14.16 11.75
CA TYR A 407 -18.88 14.70 12.03
C TYR A 407 -19.80 13.69 12.73
N GLU A 408 -19.67 12.40 12.41
CA GLU A 408 -20.36 11.31 13.11
C GLU A 408 -19.95 11.26 14.60
N ARG A 409 -18.66 11.44 14.91
CA ARG A 409 -18.17 11.51 16.29
C ARG A 409 -18.56 12.80 17.03
N THR A 410 -18.60 13.95 16.38
CA THR A 410 -19.04 15.21 17.02
C THR A 410 -20.56 15.30 17.24
N GLY A 411 -21.34 14.31 16.77
CA GLY A 411 -22.79 14.30 16.87
C GLY A 411 -23.50 15.19 15.83
N GLU A 412 -22.80 15.61 14.78
CA GLU A 412 -23.38 16.34 13.64
C GLU A 412 -23.96 15.37 12.60
N GLU A 413 -24.93 14.57 13.06
CA GLU A 413 -25.54 13.45 12.33
C GLU A 413 -26.00 13.81 10.90
N GLU A 414 -26.66 14.97 10.73
CA GLU A 414 -27.15 15.41 9.41
C GLU A 414 -25.99 15.77 8.46
N THR A 415 -24.94 16.44 8.95
CA THR A 415 -23.73 16.78 8.18
C THR A 415 -22.97 15.51 7.78
N ALA A 416 -22.79 14.57 8.72
CA ALA A 416 -22.16 13.27 8.47
C ALA A 416 -22.93 12.45 7.41
N ALA A 417 -24.26 12.42 7.50
CA ALA A 417 -25.12 11.73 6.54
C ALA A 417 -25.01 12.34 5.13
N GLU A 418 -24.95 13.67 5.00
CA GLU A 418 -24.71 14.34 3.72
C GLU A 418 -23.34 13.97 3.11
N TRP A 419 -22.29 13.88 3.91
CA TRP A 419 -20.97 13.46 3.41
C TRP A 419 -20.97 12.02 2.91
N TYR A 420 -21.50 11.07 3.68
CA TYR A 420 -21.62 9.67 3.24
C TYR A 420 -22.53 9.53 2.00
N ALA A 421 -23.59 10.33 1.88
CA ALA A 421 -24.43 10.36 0.68
C ALA A 421 -23.68 10.87 -0.57
N ARG A 422 -22.83 11.89 -0.43
CA ARG A 422 -21.97 12.39 -1.53
C ARG A 422 -20.89 11.38 -1.92
N LEU A 423 -20.25 10.73 -0.95
CA LEU A 423 -19.29 9.65 -1.18
C LEU A 423 -19.91 8.48 -1.94
N LEU A 424 -21.16 8.12 -1.61
CA LEU A 424 -21.93 7.08 -2.28
C LEU A 424 -22.24 7.38 -3.77
N GLU A 425 -22.30 8.65 -4.19
CA GLU A 425 -22.44 9.00 -5.61
C GLU A 425 -21.18 8.65 -6.43
N GLN A 426 -20.01 8.66 -5.79
CA GLN A 426 -18.70 8.49 -6.43
C GLN A 426 -18.14 7.07 -6.25
N ALA A 427 -18.49 6.37 -5.17
CA ALA A 427 -17.98 5.05 -4.84
C ALA A 427 -18.33 4.00 -5.91
N GLU A 428 -17.31 3.35 -6.49
CA GLU A 428 -17.43 2.23 -7.43
C GLU A 428 -17.38 0.84 -6.73
N GLU A 429 -16.72 0.74 -5.57
CA GLU A 429 -16.53 -0.53 -4.85
C GLU A 429 -17.81 -0.93 -4.10
N LYS A 430 -18.19 -2.21 -4.21
CA LYS A 430 -19.45 -2.69 -3.63
C LYS A 430 -19.50 -2.62 -2.10
N GLU A 431 -18.38 -2.84 -1.42
CA GLU A 431 -18.34 -2.84 0.05
C GLU A 431 -18.42 -1.40 0.59
N GLU A 432 -17.70 -0.45 -0.02
CA GLU A 432 -17.78 0.99 0.31
C GLU A 432 -19.21 1.52 0.12
N ARG A 433 -19.82 1.26 -1.05
CA ARG A 433 -21.21 1.65 -1.33
C ARG A 433 -22.17 1.11 -0.28
N LYS A 434 -22.00 -0.15 0.12
CA LYS A 434 -22.82 -0.82 1.14
C LYS A 434 -22.62 -0.19 2.52
N GLU A 435 -21.39 0.15 2.89
CA GLU A 435 -21.08 0.88 4.13
C GLU A 435 -21.74 2.26 4.13
N TYR A 436 -21.54 3.07 3.07
CA TYR A 436 -22.10 4.41 2.97
C TYR A 436 -23.63 4.43 2.95
N PHE A 437 -24.28 3.48 2.25
CA PHE A 437 -25.74 3.30 2.38
C PHE A 437 -26.17 3.06 3.83
N THR A 438 -25.44 2.20 4.55
CA THR A 438 -25.78 1.81 5.92
C THR A 438 -25.57 2.97 6.89
N LYS A 439 -24.43 3.66 6.81
CA LYS A 439 -24.12 4.82 7.66
C LYS A 439 -25.03 6.02 7.38
N ALA A 440 -25.17 6.42 6.12
CA ALA A 440 -26.01 7.56 5.75
C ALA A 440 -27.49 7.33 6.14
N ALA A 441 -28.02 6.13 5.91
CA ALA A 441 -29.39 5.80 6.33
C ALA A 441 -29.53 5.82 7.87
N ALA A 442 -28.57 5.27 8.61
CA ALA A 442 -28.60 5.29 10.09
C ALA A 442 -28.56 6.71 10.66
N LEU A 443 -27.70 7.57 10.12
CA LEU A 443 -27.55 8.95 10.58
C LEU A 443 -28.77 9.81 10.23
N TYR A 444 -29.37 9.64 9.03
CA TYR A 444 -30.63 10.31 8.70
C TYR A 444 -31.83 9.80 9.52
N GLU A 445 -31.84 8.56 10.01
CA GLU A 445 -32.83 8.10 11.00
C GLU A 445 -32.64 8.82 12.34
N GLN A 446 -31.40 8.91 12.84
CA GLN A 446 -31.07 9.55 14.12
C GLN A 446 -31.46 11.02 14.15
N CYS A 447 -31.10 11.80 13.12
CA CYS A 447 -31.43 13.23 13.03
C CYS A 447 -32.89 13.51 12.61
N GLY A 448 -33.70 12.46 12.42
CA GLY A 448 -35.13 12.56 12.13
C GLY A 448 -35.49 12.83 10.67
N ARG A 449 -34.52 12.85 9.75
CA ARG A 449 -34.69 12.93 8.28
C ARG A 449 -35.18 11.60 7.70
N THR A 450 -36.35 11.17 8.20
CA THR A 450 -37.00 9.88 7.90
C THR A 450 -37.25 9.71 6.40
N ASP A 451 -37.51 10.79 5.67
CA ASP A 451 -37.69 10.83 4.22
C ASP A 451 -36.44 10.34 3.47
N LEU A 452 -35.27 10.89 3.83
CA LEU A 452 -33.99 10.52 3.23
C LEU A 452 -33.54 9.11 3.67
N ALA A 453 -33.75 8.77 4.94
CA ALA A 453 -33.42 7.44 5.47
C ALA A 453 -34.23 6.33 4.76
N LEU A 454 -35.53 6.55 4.53
CA LEU A 454 -36.39 5.64 3.76
C LEU A 454 -35.92 5.50 2.31
N GLU A 455 -35.59 6.60 1.63
CA GLU A 455 -35.11 6.56 0.25
C GLU A 455 -33.77 5.79 0.14
N LEU A 456 -32.79 6.10 0.98
CA LEU A 456 -31.50 5.42 0.98
C LEU A 456 -31.63 3.93 1.34
N CYS A 457 -32.48 3.58 2.31
CA CYS A 457 -32.81 2.19 2.59
C CYS A 457 -33.37 1.47 1.35
N ALA A 458 -34.36 2.07 0.67
CA ALA A 458 -34.99 1.46 -0.50
C ALA A 458 -34.02 1.33 -1.69
N GLN A 459 -33.16 2.33 -1.92
CA GLN A 459 -32.10 2.28 -2.92
C GLN A 459 -31.03 1.23 -2.57
N GLY A 460 -30.55 1.22 -1.32
CA GLY A 460 -29.55 0.29 -0.82
C GLY A 460 -30.02 -1.17 -0.89
N ILE A 461 -31.26 -1.48 -0.48
CA ILE A 461 -31.82 -2.84 -0.58
C ILE A 461 -32.03 -3.26 -2.04
N LYS A 462 -32.24 -2.33 -2.97
CA LYS A 462 -32.33 -2.63 -4.40
C LYS A 462 -30.97 -3.03 -4.99
N GLU A 463 -29.88 -2.45 -4.50
CA GLU A 463 -28.50 -2.80 -4.91
C GLU A 463 -27.93 -4.01 -4.13
N PHE A 464 -28.28 -4.12 -2.85
CA PHE A 464 -27.85 -5.14 -1.89
C PHE A 464 -29.04 -5.87 -1.24
N PRO A 465 -29.77 -6.75 -1.97
CA PRO A 465 -31.03 -7.34 -1.47
C PRO A 465 -30.90 -8.31 -0.29
N GLN A 466 -29.67 -8.61 0.16
CA GLN A 466 -29.37 -9.50 1.28
C GLN A 466 -28.82 -8.75 2.51
N GLU A 467 -28.69 -7.42 2.43
CA GLU A 467 -28.10 -6.63 3.52
C GLU A 467 -29.14 -6.39 4.63
N ARG A 468 -29.08 -7.22 5.68
CA ARG A 468 -30.11 -7.26 6.73
C ARG A 468 -30.19 -5.96 7.52
N ALA A 469 -29.07 -5.26 7.74
CA ALA A 469 -29.07 -3.98 8.45
C ALA A 469 -30.06 -2.99 7.80
N LEU A 470 -29.91 -2.77 6.49
CA LEU A 470 -30.81 -1.93 5.71
C LEU A 470 -32.26 -2.45 5.69
N GLN A 471 -32.48 -3.76 5.55
CA GLN A 471 -33.82 -4.34 5.58
C GLN A 471 -34.54 -4.10 6.92
N ILE A 472 -33.87 -4.37 8.04
CA ILE A 472 -34.37 -4.16 9.40
C ILE A 472 -34.67 -2.68 9.62
N GLN A 473 -33.76 -1.80 9.18
CA GLN A 473 -33.93 -0.36 9.28
C GLN A 473 -35.14 0.13 8.48
N HIS A 474 -35.27 -0.29 7.22
CA HIS A 474 -36.40 0.07 6.38
C HIS A 474 -37.75 -0.39 6.94
N ILE A 475 -37.80 -1.62 7.48
CA ILE A 475 -39.00 -2.13 8.15
C ILE A 475 -39.37 -1.25 9.36
N ARG A 476 -38.39 -0.88 10.18
CA ARG A 476 -38.59 0.00 11.35
C ARG A 476 -39.16 1.35 10.93
N LEU A 477 -38.51 2.04 9.99
CA LEU A 477 -38.93 3.35 9.49
C LEU A 477 -40.37 3.31 8.93
N LEU A 478 -40.70 2.31 8.10
CA LEU A 478 -42.06 2.13 7.57
C LEU A 478 -43.11 1.83 8.66
N CYS A 479 -42.74 1.10 9.72
CA CYS A 479 -43.66 0.80 10.82
C CYS A 479 -43.82 1.99 11.79
N GLN A 480 -42.78 2.80 11.95
CA GLN A 480 -42.77 4.01 12.77
C GLN A 480 -43.57 5.16 12.14
N ASP A 481 -43.51 5.33 10.82
CA ASP A 481 -44.29 6.36 10.11
C ASP A 481 -45.80 6.09 10.20
N PRO A 482 -46.62 6.99 10.78
CA PRO A 482 -48.08 6.84 10.85
C PRO A 482 -48.81 7.07 9.51
N SER A 483 -48.14 7.65 8.51
CA SER A 483 -48.69 7.92 7.19
C SER A 483 -48.60 6.73 6.23
N VAL A 484 -47.72 5.76 6.52
CA VAL A 484 -47.55 4.54 5.73
C VAL A 484 -48.66 3.54 6.07
N ASP A 485 -49.39 3.11 5.04
CA ASP A 485 -50.42 2.08 5.16
C ASP A 485 -49.83 0.75 5.67
N ARG A 486 -50.50 0.10 6.62
CA ARG A 486 -50.01 -1.13 7.25
C ARG A 486 -49.99 -2.33 6.28
N GLY A 487 -50.79 -2.29 5.21
CA GLY A 487 -50.70 -3.23 4.09
C GLY A 487 -49.41 -3.07 3.29
N ILE A 488 -48.92 -1.83 3.10
CA ILE A 488 -47.60 -1.56 2.48
C ILE A 488 -46.49 -2.10 3.38
N CYS A 489 -46.54 -1.84 4.69
CA CYS A 489 -45.59 -2.40 5.67
C CYS A 489 -45.53 -3.93 5.55
N ALA A 490 -46.69 -4.59 5.64
CA ALA A 490 -46.82 -6.04 5.55
C ALA A 490 -46.34 -6.61 4.21
N GLN A 491 -46.61 -5.92 3.09
CA GLN A 491 -46.14 -6.32 1.76
C GLN A 491 -44.61 -6.25 1.66
N THR A 492 -43.99 -5.17 2.13
CA THR A 492 -42.53 -5.00 2.12
C THR A 492 -41.84 -6.06 2.99
N ILE A 493 -42.35 -6.31 4.20
CA ILE A 493 -41.81 -7.36 5.08
C ILE A 493 -41.93 -8.74 4.43
N ARG A 494 -43.09 -9.07 3.83
CA ARG A 494 -43.29 -10.34 3.10
C ARG A 494 -42.28 -10.49 1.96
N GLU A 495 -42.03 -9.43 1.20
CA GLU A 495 -41.05 -9.44 0.13
C GLU A 495 -39.63 -9.72 0.65
N TYR A 496 -39.21 -9.11 1.76
CA TYR A 496 -37.87 -9.33 2.33
C TYR A 496 -37.71 -10.74 2.89
N LEU A 497 -38.71 -11.25 3.63
CA LEU A 497 -38.72 -12.64 4.12
C LEU A 497 -38.70 -13.67 2.98
N SER A 498 -39.29 -13.35 1.82
CA SER A 498 -39.23 -14.22 0.63
C SER A 498 -37.84 -14.28 -0.03
N ARG A 499 -37.00 -13.27 0.21
CA ARG A 499 -35.65 -13.11 -0.38
C ARG A 499 -34.55 -13.58 0.58
N ASP A 500 -34.69 -13.30 1.86
CA ASP A 500 -33.87 -13.83 2.95
C ASP A 500 -34.77 -14.45 4.03
N ASN A 501 -34.82 -15.78 4.04
CA ASN A 501 -35.59 -16.53 5.03
C ASN A 501 -34.97 -16.49 6.43
N THR A 502 -33.69 -16.13 6.56
CA THR A 502 -32.99 -16.02 7.85
C THR A 502 -33.18 -14.66 8.53
N LEU A 503 -33.80 -13.68 7.84
CA LEU A 503 -34.20 -12.41 8.45
C LEU A 503 -35.17 -12.62 9.63
N ALA A 504 -36.09 -13.61 9.53
CA ALA A 504 -37.03 -13.97 10.60
C ALA A 504 -36.33 -14.41 11.89
N ASP A 505 -35.15 -15.02 11.77
CA ASP A 505 -34.39 -15.56 12.90
C ASP A 505 -33.53 -14.47 13.61
N SER A 506 -33.40 -13.27 13.03
CA SER A 506 -32.62 -12.18 13.62
C SER A 506 -33.25 -11.59 14.88
N GLU A 507 -32.43 -11.29 15.89
CA GLU A 507 -32.92 -10.73 17.16
C GLU A 507 -33.55 -9.34 16.96
N GLU A 508 -33.02 -8.56 16.02
CA GLU A 508 -33.50 -7.23 15.66
C GLU A 508 -34.90 -7.30 15.05
N PHE A 509 -35.13 -8.20 14.09
CA PHE A 509 -36.47 -8.38 13.53
C PHE A 509 -37.46 -8.87 14.59
N GLN A 510 -37.05 -9.79 15.47
CA GLN A 510 -37.88 -10.24 16.60
C GLN A 510 -38.20 -9.14 17.62
N LYS A 511 -37.36 -8.10 17.76
CA LYS A 511 -37.68 -6.89 18.52
C LYS A 511 -38.77 -6.08 17.79
N LEU A 512 -38.60 -5.82 16.49
CA LEU A 512 -39.61 -5.13 15.66
C LEU A 512 -40.97 -5.85 15.65
N GLN A 513 -40.99 -7.20 15.64
CA GLN A 513 -42.23 -7.98 15.75
C GLN A 513 -43.01 -7.70 17.03
N LYS A 514 -42.32 -7.55 18.16
CA LYS A 514 -42.93 -7.24 19.46
C LYS A 514 -43.36 -5.78 19.57
N GLU A 515 -42.57 -4.88 19.00
CA GLU A 515 -42.79 -3.43 19.07
C GLU A 515 -43.94 -2.95 18.18
N TYR A 516 -44.01 -3.41 16.93
CA TYR A 516 -45.00 -3.00 15.94
C TYR A 516 -46.10 -4.04 15.68
N GLY A 517 -46.15 -5.11 16.47
CA GLY A 517 -47.16 -6.18 16.36
C GLY A 517 -47.08 -7.00 15.08
N ILE A 518 -45.88 -7.15 14.49
CA ILE A 518 -45.70 -7.85 13.21
C ILE A 518 -45.87 -9.37 13.43
N LYS A 519 -46.91 -9.94 12.84
CA LYS A 519 -47.21 -11.39 12.86
C LYS A 519 -46.81 -11.99 11.52
N VAL A 520 -46.18 -13.17 11.55
CA VAL A 520 -45.76 -13.93 10.36
C VAL A 520 -46.23 -15.36 10.51
N GLU A 521 -47.10 -15.84 9.61
CA GLU A 521 -47.56 -17.23 9.56
C GLU A 521 -47.38 -17.79 8.15
N GLY A 522 -46.31 -18.57 7.95
CA GLY A 522 -45.93 -19.07 6.63
C GLY A 522 -45.51 -17.93 5.69
N GLU A 523 -46.24 -17.74 4.60
CA GLU A 523 -46.02 -16.65 3.62
C GLU A 523 -46.87 -15.40 3.93
N GLU A 524 -47.72 -15.43 4.96
CA GLU A 524 -48.58 -14.31 5.32
C GLU A 524 -47.96 -13.44 6.43
N VAL A 525 -48.11 -12.13 6.27
CA VAL A 525 -47.59 -11.11 7.18
C VAL A 525 -48.68 -10.09 7.48
N TRP A 526 -48.79 -9.71 8.75
CA TRP A 526 -49.66 -8.65 9.26
C TRP A 526 -48.87 -7.69 10.15
N VAL A 527 -49.24 -6.41 10.18
CA VAL A 527 -48.59 -5.36 10.98
C VAL A 527 -49.66 -4.57 11.74
N GLY A 528 -49.49 -4.41 13.05
CA GLY A 528 -50.51 -3.87 13.96
C GLY A 528 -51.39 -4.94 14.62
N GLU A 529 -52.36 -4.49 15.43
CA GLU A 529 -53.33 -5.37 16.13
C GLU A 529 -54.31 -6.08 15.17
#